data_AF-A0A1D2X8B7-F1
#
_entry.id   AF-A0A1D2X8B7-F1
#
_cell.length_a   1.000
_cell.length_b   1.000
_cell.length_c   1.000
_cell.angle_alpha   90.00
_cell.angle_beta   90.00
_cell.angle_gamma   90.00
#
_symmetry.space_group_name_H-M   'P 1'
#
loop_
_entity.id
_entity.type
_entity.pdbx_description
1 polymer ?
#
loop_
_entity_poly.entity_id
_entity_poly.type
_entity_poly.pdbx_seq_one_letter_code
_entity_poly.pdbx_strand_id
1 'polypeptide(L)'
;MTVTNPEGKISVGVQELIEKLRSQGVNSGRDEADKIVTDAEAKAAELMADADKRARKIVSKAREEADFITKAGKEALQLAERNAVLELKDFLLGQFSEQISSVVNTSMKKEDLLEKMILEVAGHNKLQGEKEIEVVLPQKIIGVDELRDNPELLKKGGLLEFAQKRASDMLQKGVTFSVGMPAQTGIGFRLKDKDIEVSLSEEAVAAVLLKHLQPRFRAMLEGIVK
;
A
#
# COMPACT_ATOMS: atom_id res chain seq x y z
N MET A 1 -124.26 41.04 -11.70
CA MET A 1 -123.71 40.13 -12.72
C MET A 1 -122.47 40.78 -13.31
N THR A 2 -121.30 40.23 -13.04
CA THR A 2 -120.22 39.90 -14.01
C THR A 2 -118.96 39.57 -13.23
N VAL A 3 -118.80 38.25 -13.03
CA VAL A 3 -117.54 37.49 -13.08
C VAL A 3 -116.36 38.06 -12.28
N THR A 4 -116.23 37.60 -11.03
CA THR A 4 -114.94 37.43 -10.35
C THR A 4 -114.03 36.60 -11.24
N ASN A 5 -113.05 37.22 -11.91
CA ASN A 5 -112.11 36.48 -12.75
C ASN A 5 -111.12 35.71 -11.85
N PRO A 6 -111.20 34.37 -11.75
CA PRO A 6 -110.28 33.58 -10.91
C PRO A 6 -108.87 33.52 -11.51
N GLU A 7 -108.68 33.90 -12.77
CA GLU A 7 -107.42 33.78 -13.52
C GLU A 7 -106.32 34.72 -12.99
N GLY A 8 -106.66 35.91 -12.49
CA GLY A 8 -105.67 36.88 -11.99
C GLY A 8 -104.98 36.47 -10.68
N LYS A 9 -105.67 35.74 -9.79
CA LYS A 9 -105.07 35.23 -8.53
C LYS A 9 -104.23 33.97 -8.77
N ILE A 10 -104.60 33.16 -9.76
CA ILE A 10 -103.83 31.96 -10.15
C ILE A 10 -102.51 32.38 -10.81
N SER A 11 -102.52 33.44 -11.63
CA SER A 11 -101.30 33.97 -12.27
C SER A 11 -100.27 34.54 -11.28
N VAL A 12 -100.71 35.26 -10.23
CA VAL A 12 -99.81 35.81 -9.20
C VAL A 12 -99.18 34.70 -8.35
N GLY A 13 -99.95 33.68 -7.96
CA GLY A 13 -99.43 32.54 -7.18
C GLY A 13 -98.42 31.67 -7.95
N VAL A 14 -98.60 31.53 -9.26
CA VAL A 14 -97.64 30.84 -10.15
C VAL A 14 -96.34 31.64 -10.27
N GLN A 15 -96.44 32.97 -10.42
CA GLN A 15 -95.27 33.84 -10.54
C GLN A 15 -94.44 33.86 -9.24
N GLU A 16 -95.08 33.93 -8.07
CA GLU A 16 -94.40 33.84 -6.77
C GLU A 16 -93.73 32.47 -6.56
N LEU A 17 -94.37 31.38 -6.99
CA LEU A 17 -93.78 30.05 -6.93
C LEU A 17 -92.55 29.93 -7.85
N ILE A 18 -92.61 30.47 -9.07
CA ILE A 18 -91.48 30.49 -10.00
C ILE A 18 -90.32 31.29 -9.43
N GLU A 19 -90.58 32.48 -8.87
CA GLU A 19 -89.53 33.31 -8.28
C GLU A 19 -88.91 32.63 -7.05
N LYS A 20 -89.72 31.96 -6.22
CA LYS A 20 -89.25 31.18 -5.08
C LYS A 20 -88.42 29.98 -5.52
N LEU A 21 -88.86 29.22 -6.53
CA LEU A 21 -88.12 28.08 -7.09
C LEU A 21 -86.81 28.53 -7.74
N ARG A 22 -86.82 29.66 -8.46
CA ARG A 22 -85.64 30.26 -9.06
C ARG A 22 -84.65 30.70 -7.99
N SER A 23 -85.11 31.41 -6.96
CA SER A 23 -84.28 31.85 -5.83
C SER A 23 -83.69 30.65 -5.08
N GLN A 24 -84.50 29.63 -4.79
CA GLN A 24 -84.05 28.41 -4.13
C GLN A 24 -83.04 27.63 -4.99
N GLY A 25 -83.26 27.54 -6.31
CA GLY A 25 -82.32 26.91 -7.24
C GLY A 25 -81.01 27.67 -7.38
N VAL A 26 -81.05 29.01 -7.44
CA VAL A 26 -79.85 29.86 -7.47
C VAL A 26 -79.06 29.77 -6.17
N ASN A 27 -79.73 29.80 -5.02
CA ASN A 27 -79.06 29.67 -3.72
C ASN A 27 -78.45 28.28 -3.55
N SER A 28 -79.21 27.21 -3.86
CA SER A 28 -78.67 25.85 -3.81
C SER A 28 -77.49 25.66 -4.78
N GLY A 29 -77.52 26.30 -5.94
CA GLY A 29 -76.40 26.25 -6.90
C GLY A 29 -75.17 27.01 -6.41
N ARG A 30 -75.36 28.15 -5.74
CA ARG A 30 -74.27 28.91 -5.09
C ARG A 30 -73.65 28.12 -3.95
N ASP A 31 -74.47 27.53 -3.07
CA ASP A 31 -73.99 26.73 -1.95
C ASP A 31 -73.16 25.53 -2.44
N GLU A 32 -73.60 24.86 -3.51
CA GLU A 32 -72.86 23.73 -4.07
C GLU A 32 -71.58 24.17 -4.79
N ALA A 33 -71.61 25.32 -5.49
CA ALA A 33 -70.41 25.89 -6.09
C ALA A 33 -69.36 26.28 -5.02
N ASP A 34 -69.79 26.90 -3.92
CA ASP A 34 -68.92 27.30 -2.81
C ASP A 34 -68.31 26.07 -2.13
N LYS A 35 -69.06 24.97 -1.98
CA LYS A 35 -68.51 23.69 -1.51
C LYS A 35 -67.46 23.14 -2.46
N ILE A 36 -67.72 23.12 -3.77
CA ILE A 36 -66.77 22.61 -4.76
C ILE A 36 -65.45 23.40 -4.71
N VAL A 37 -65.54 24.74 -4.60
CA VAL A 37 -64.36 25.60 -4.47
C VAL A 37 -63.61 25.30 -3.18
N THR A 38 -64.31 25.22 -2.05
CA THR A 38 -63.71 24.93 -0.74
C THR A 38 -63.01 23.56 -0.73
N ASP A 39 -63.65 22.52 -1.29
CA ASP A 39 -63.08 21.18 -1.40
C ASP A 39 -61.87 21.14 -2.33
N ALA A 40 -61.90 21.91 -3.42
CA ALA A 40 -60.77 22.02 -4.35
C ALA A 40 -59.57 22.74 -3.70
N GLU A 41 -59.82 23.82 -2.96
CA GLU A 41 -58.80 24.53 -2.19
C GLU A 41 -58.18 23.66 -1.11
N ALA A 42 -59.01 22.90 -0.37
CA ALA A 42 -58.54 21.95 0.64
C ALA A 42 -57.64 20.86 0.04
N LYS A 43 -58.04 20.26 -1.10
CA LYS A 43 -57.23 19.26 -1.82
C LYS A 43 -55.93 19.85 -2.36
N ALA A 44 -55.97 21.08 -2.87
CA ALA A 44 -54.77 21.76 -3.35
C ALA A 44 -53.78 22.02 -2.21
N ALA A 45 -54.28 22.44 -1.05
CA ALA A 45 -53.45 22.63 0.15
C ALA A 45 -52.83 21.31 0.63
N GLU A 46 -53.58 20.21 0.62
CA GLU A 46 -53.08 18.88 0.98
C GLU A 46 -51.97 18.42 0.00
N LEU A 47 -52.20 18.58 -1.31
CA LEU A 47 -51.21 18.23 -2.33
C LEU A 47 -49.92 19.03 -2.18
N MET A 48 -50.03 20.33 -1.90
CA MET A 48 -48.88 21.18 -1.65
C MET A 48 -48.12 20.76 -0.39
N ALA A 49 -48.83 20.43 0.68
CA ALA A 49 -48.20 19.95 1.92
C ALA A 49 -47.46 18.61 1.72
N ASP A 50 -48.04 17.68 0.96
CA ASP A 50 -47.36 16.41 0.65
C ASP A 50 -46.15 16.63 -0.27
N ALA A 51 -46.26 17.51 -1.28
CA ALA A 51 -45.15 17.88 -2.14
C ALA A 51 -43.98 18.49 -1.35
N ASP A 52 -44.27 19.42 -0.43
CA ASP A 52 -43.28 20.03 0.45
C ASP A 52 -42.62 19.00 1.38
N LYS A 53 -43.41 18.07 1.93
CA LYS A 53 -42.89 16.99 2.77
C LYS A 53 -41.94 16.08 1.99
N ARG A 54 -42.31 15.71 0.76
CA ARG A 54 -41.46 14.91 -0.14
C ARG A 54 -40.18 15.66 -0.50
N ALA A 55 -40.30 16.94 -0.87
CA ALA A 55 -39.15 17.78 -1.20
C ALA A 55 -38.17 17.88 -0.03
N ARG A 56 -38.67 18.16 1.18
CA ARG A 56 -37.84 18.19 2.41
C ARG A 56 -37.16 16.86 2.66
N LYS A 57 -37.86 15.74 2.46
CA LYS A 57 -37.28 14.40 2.63
C LYS A 57 -36.17 14.11 1.63
N ILE A 58 -36.35 14.52 0.36
CA ILE A 58 -35.31 14.39 -0.68
C ILE A 58 -34.08 15.21 -0.30
N VAL A 59 -34.27 16.48 0.08
CA VAL A 59 -33.16 17.36 0.49
C VAL A 59 -32.45 16.84 1.73
N SER A 60 -33.16 16.34 2.73
CA SER A 60 -32.56 15.75 3.94
C SER A 60 -31.69 14.55 3.59
N LYS A 61 -32.22 13.61 2.80
CA LYS A 61 -31.47 12.43 2.34
C LYS A 61 -30.23 12.81 1.54
N ALA A 62 -30.37 13.76 0.62
CA ALA A 62 -29.25 14.22 -0.20
C ALA A 62 -28.13 14.85 0.67
N ARG A 63 -28.50 15.57 1.74
CA ARG A 63 -27.53 16.12 2.70
C ARG A 63 -26.85 15.03 3.52
N GLU A 64 -27.62 14.09 4.06
CA GLU A 64 -27.08 12.94 4.81
C GLU A 64 -26.09 12.12 3.97
N GLU A 65 -26.42 11.88 2.70
CA GLU A 65 -25.56 11.18 1.76
C GLU A 65 -24.30 11.99 1.41
N ALA A 66 -24.44 13.30 1.17
CA ALA A 66 -23.30 14.19 0.93
C ALA A 66 -22.32 14.24 2.12
N ASP A 67 -22.85 14.34 3.34
CA ASP A 67 -22.06 14.32 4.57
C ASP A 67 -21.35 12.98 4.75
N PHE A 68 -22.05 11.87 4.48
CA PHE A 68 -21.48 10.53 4.51
C PHE A 68 -20.33 10.38 3.50
N ILE A 69 -20.55 10.76 2.25
CA ILE A 69 -19.53 10.70 1.19
C ILE A 69 -18.32 11.58 1.54
N THR A 70 -18.56 12.78 2.06
CA THR A 70 -17.47 13.71 2.44
C THR A 70 -16.63 13.12 3.56
N LYS A 71 -17.28 12.56 4.59
CA LYS A 71 -16.58 11.94 5.71
C LYS A 71 -15.79 10.70 5.26
N ALA A 72 -16.44 9.80 4.53
CA ALA A 72 -15.81 8.59 4.00
C ALA A 72 -14.65 8.92 3.06
N GLY A 73 -14.81 9.92 2.20
CA GLY A 73 -13.76 10.39 1.29
C GLY A 73 -12.55 10.96 2.04
N LYS A 74 -12.77 11.72 3.11
CA LYS A 74 -11.69 12.24 3.96
C LYS A 74 -10.92 11.11 4.65
N GLU A 75 -11.63 10.13 5.21
CA GLU A 75 -11.02 8.96 5.85
C GLU A 75 -10.23 8.12 4.83
N ALA A 76 -10.78 7.91 3.64
CA ALA A 76 -10.11 7.20 2.56
C ALA A 76 -8.84 7.93 2.10
N LEU A 77 -8.86 9.26 2.00
CA LEU A 77 -7.69 10.05 1.63
C LEU A 77 -6.59 9.97 2.70
N GLN A 78 -6.95 10.04 3.98
CA GLN A 78 -5.99 9.87 5.09
C GLN A 78 -5.35 8.48 5.09
N LEU A 79 -6.14 7.44 4.79
CA LEU A 79 -5.61 6.09 4.65
C LEU A 79 -4.66 5.98 3.44
N ALA A 80 -5.03 6.56 2.30
CA ALA A 80 -4.20 6.58 1.11
C ALA A 80 -2.87 7.31 1.34
N GLU A 81 -2.89 8.46 2.02
CA GLU A 81 -1.70 9.19 2.43
C GLU A 81 -0.77 8.31 3.28
N ARG A 82 -1.31 7.68 4.31
CA ARG A 82 -0.55 6.79 5.19
C ARG A 82 0.07 5.63 4.41
N ASN A 83 -0.71 5.02 3.51
CA ASN A 83 -0.23 3.91 2.69
C ASN A 83 0.87 4.37 1.74
N ALA A 84 0.71 5.52 1.07
CA ALA A 84 1.73 6.06 0.17
C ALA A 84 3.06 6.32 0.90
N VAL A 85 3.00 6.85 2.13
CA VAL A 85 4.20 7.05 2.96
C VAL A 85 4.85 5.72 3.34
N LEU A 86 4.07 4.69 3.70
CA LEU A 86 4.59 3.37 4.04
C LEU A 86 5.21 2.68 2.82
N GLU A 87 4.53 2.68 1.68
CA GLU A 87 5.04 2.11 0.42
C GLU A 87 6.35 2.77 -0.01
N LEU A 88 6.44 4.10 0.11
CA LEU A 88 7.68 4.82 -0.19
C LEU A 88 8.83 4.40 0.75
N LYS A 89 8.55 4.24 2.05
CA LYS A 89 9.55 3.79 3.02
C LYS A 89 10.04 2.38 2.70
N ASP A 90 9.13 1.46 2.39
CA ASP A 90 9.46 0.07 2.05
C ASP A 90 10.26 0.01 0.75
N PHE A 91 9.87 0.80 -0.26
CA PHE A 91 10.62 0.93 -1.51
C PHE A 91 12.05 1.42 -1.26
N LEU A 92 12.24 2.48 -0.47
CA LEU A 92 13.57 3.02 -0.15
C LEU A 92 14.42 2.02 0.64
N LEU A 93 13.82 1.27 1.57
CA LEU A 93 14.51 0.21 2.32
C LEU A 93 14.96 -0.94 1.41
N GLY A 94 14.11 -1.33 0.46
CA GLY A 94 14.43 -2.32 -0.57
C GLY A 94 15.61 -1.87 -1.43
N GLN A 95 15.53 -0.66 -2.00
CA GLN A 95 16.59 -0.07 -2.82
C GLN A 95 17.92 0.06 -2.05
N PHE A 96 17.86 0.49 -0.79
CA PHE A 96 19.04 0.54 0.06
C PHE A 96 19.68 -0.85 0.23
N SER A 97 18.84 -1.87 0.47
CA SER A 97 19.32 -3.25 0.68
C SER A 97 19.95 -3.84 -0.59
N GLU A 98 19.36 -3.57 -1.75
CA GLU A 98 19.91 -3.95 -3.06
C GLU A 98 21.26 -3.26 -3.32
N GLN A 99 21.37 -1.95 -3.05
CA GLN A 99 22.62 -1.21 -3.23
C GLN A 99 23.73 -1.75 -2.35
N ILE A 100 23.48 -1.99 -1.06
CA ILE A 100 24.48 -2.59 -0.16
C ILE A 100 24.92 -3.95 -0.67
N SER A 101 23.97 -4.80 -1.08
CA SER A 101 24.28 -6.14 -1.60
C SER A 101 25.12 -6.07 -2.87
N SER A 102 24.82 -5.14 -3.79
CA SER A 102 25.59 -4.90 -5.01
C SER A 102 27.01 -4.41 -4.73
N VAL A 103 27.16 -3.47 -3.78
CA VAL A 103 28.47 -2.95 -3.35
C VAL A 103 29.31 -4.05 -2.70
N VAL A 104 28.71 -4.89 -1.86
CA VAL A 104 29.39 -6.03 -1.22
C VAL A 104 29.85 -7.03 -2.26
N ASN A 105 28.95 -7.44 -3.18
CA ASN A 105 29.27 -8.36 -4.27
C ASN A 105 30.46 -7.84 -5.10
N THR A 106 30.39 -6.58 -5.54
CA THR A 106 31.46 -5.96 -6.34
C THR A 106 32.77 -5.84 -5.55
N SER A 107 32.70 -5.59 -4.24
CA SER A 107 33.88 -5.45 -3.39
C SER A 107 34.54 -6.80 -3.09
N MET A 108 33.76 -7.85 -2.87
CA MET A 108 34.25 -9.21 -2.59
C MET A 108 34.88 -9.90 -3.80
N LYS A 109 34.60 -9.41 -5.01
CA LYS A 109 35.31 -9.83 -6.24
C LYS A 109 36.71 -9.23 -6.37
N LYS A 110 37.07 -8.21 -5.58
CA LYS A 110 38.39 -7.58 -5.66
C LYS A 110 39.43 -8.46 -4.98
N GLU A 111 40.49 -8.80 -5.71
CA GLU A 111 41.58 -9.63 -5.20
C GLU A 111 42.19 -9.05 -3.93
N ASP A 112 42.51 -7.74 -3.90
CA ASP A 112 43.05 -7.06 -2.70
C ASP A 112 42.22 -7.25 -1.43
N LEU A 113 40.88 -7.31 -1.55
CA LEU A 113 40.00 -7.50 -0.39
C LEU A 113 40.01 -8.97 0.04
N LEU A 114 39.93 -9.90 -0.91
CA LEU A 114 40.02 -11.33 -0.63
C LEU A 114 41.35 -11.67 0.03
N GLU A 115 42.46 -11.12 -0.46
CA GLU A 115 43.79 -11.29 0.14
C GLU A 115 43.81 -10.84 1.59
N LYS A 116 43.28 -9.64 1.88
CA LYS A 116 43.19 -9.12 3.25
C LYS A 116 42.27 -9.97 4.13
N MET A 117 41.14 -10.44 3.61
CA MET A 117 40.22 -11.31 4.36
C MET A 117 40.88 -12.64 4.72
N ILE A 118 41.60 -13.26 3.78
CA ILE A 118 42.36 -14.49 4.03
C ILE A 118 43.41 -14.25 5.11
N LEU A 119 44.20 -13.18 4.98
CA LEU A 119 45.25 -12.84 5.96
C LEU A 119 44.68 -12.52 7.34
N GLU A 120 43.57 -11.80 7.40
CA GLU A 120 42.97 -11.37 8.66
C GLU A 120 42.36 -12.57 9.40
N VAL A 121 41.61 -13.43 8.71
CA VAL A 121 40.98 -14.59 9.35
C VAL A 121 42.03 -15.66 9.69
N ALA A 122 42.98 -15.94 8.79
CA ALA A 122 44.06 -16.87 9.10
C ALA A 122 45.01 -16.30 10.19
N GLY A 123 45.15 -14.97 10.27
CA GLY A 123 46.10 -14.26 11.15
C GLY A 123 45.57 -14.02 12.55
N HIS A 124 44.26 -13.79 12.68
CA HIS A 124 43.58 -13.65 13.97
C HIS A 124 43.38 -14.98 14.71
N ASN A 125 43.72 -16.11 14.08
CA ASN A 125 43.77 -17.39 14.76
C ASN A 125 45.01 -17.51 15.66
N LYS A 126 44.99 -16.75 16.76
CA LYS A 126 45.25 -17.34 18.08
C LYS A 126 44.02 -18.16 18.50
N LEU A 127 43.54 -19.07 17.64
CA LEU A 127 42.57 -20.08 18.08
C LEU A 127 43.31 -20.91 19.11
N GLN A 128 42.95 -20.66 20.36
CA GLN A 128 43.64 -21.14 21.55
C GLN A 128 43.52 -22.66 21.61
N GLY A 129 44.43 -23.38 20.95
CA GLY A 129 44.62 -24.82 21.13
C GLY A 129 44.04 -25.75 20.07
N GLU A 130 43.40 -25.25 19.00
CA GLU A 130 42.91 -26.11 17.91
C GLU A 130 43.92 -26.21 16.77
N LYS A 131 44.21 -27.44 16.34
CA LYS A 131 45.42 -27.76 15.57
C LYS A 131 45.21 -27.87 14.06
N GLU A 132 43.97 -27.89 13.55
CA GLU A 132 43.73 -28.08 12.11
C GLU A 132 42.50 -27.31 11.60
N ILE A 133 42.75 -26.17 10.94
CA ILE A 133 41.73 -25.33 10.29
C ILE A 133 41.86 -25.51 8.78
N GLU A 134 40.75 -25.82 8.11
CA GLU A 134 40.65 -25.84 6.66
C GLU A 134 40.03 -24.53 6.16
N VAL A 135 40.76 -23.80 5.31
CA VAL A 135 40.26 -22.62 4.59
C VAL A 135 39.89 -23.04 3.18
N VAL A 136 38.61 -22.95 2.87
CA VAL A 136 38.04 -23.28 1.56
C VAL A 136 37.95 -22.00 0.73
N LEU A 137 38.77 -21.91 -0.31
CA LEU A 137 38.82 -20.77 -1.23
C LEU A 137 37.87 -20.98 -2.40
N PRO A 138 37.20 -19.93 -2.89
CA PRO A 138 36.32 -20.05 -4.04
C PRO A 138 37.15 -20.37 -5.29
N GLN A 139 36.62 -21.22 -6.18
CA GLN A 139 37.17 -21.32 -7.53
C GLN A 139 36.88 -20.02 -8.26
N LYS A 140 37.91 -19.23 -8.56
CA LYS A 140 37.76 -18.11 -9.49
C LYS A 140 37.34 -18.71 -10.84
N ILE A 141 36.06 -18.55 -11.21
CA ILE A 141 35.60 -18.83 -12.57
C ILE A 141 36.20 -17.71 -13.43
N ILE A 142 37.35 -17.97 -14.03
CA ILE A 142 37.99 -17.03 -14.94
C ILE A 142 37.07 -16.92 -16.16
N GLY A 143 36.56 -15.72 -16.43
CA GLY A 143 35.69 -15.47 -17.57
C GLY A 143 36.43 -15.70 -18.90
N VAL A 144 35.70 -16.09 -19.94
CA VAL A 144 36.28 -16.35 -21.29
C VAL A 144 37.02 -15.13 -21.84
N ASP A 145 36.56 -13.92 -21.49
CA ASP A 145 37.21 -12.66 -21.90
C ASP A 145 38.55 -12.44 -21.17
N GLU A 146 38.64 -12.75 -19.87
CA GLU A 146 39.89 -12.65 -19.10
C GLU A 146 40.93 -13.70 -19.53
N LEU A 147 40.48 -14.87 -20.00
CA LEU A 147 41.34 -15.92 -20.57
C LEU A 147 41.93 -15.52 -21.92
N ARG A 148 41.24 -14.65 -22.67
CA ARG A 148 41.69 -14.16 -23.98
C ARG A 148 42.86 -13.20 -23.84
N ASP A 149 42.84 -12.36 -22.81
CA ASP A 149 43.87 -11.37 -22.55
C ASP A 149 45.06 -11.94 -21.76
N ASN A 150 44.85 -12.98 -20.95
CA ASN A 150 45.92 -13.64 -20.20
C ASN A 150 45.74 -15.18 -20.16
N PRO A 151 46.18 -15.90 -21.19
CA PRO A 151 46.06 -17.37 -21.27
C PRO A 151 46.88 -18.12 -20.19
N GLU A 152 47.77 -17.44 -19.46
CA GLU A 152 48.47 -18.02 -18.31
C GLU A 152 47.63 -18.13 -17.03
N LEU A 153 46.48 -17.45 -16.94
CA LEU A 153 45.59 -17.48 -15.77
C LEU A 153 44.99 -18.87 -15.52
N LEU A 154 44.88 -19.71 -16.57
CA LEU A 154 44.48 -21.12 -16.46
C LEU A 154 45.51 -21.99 -15.71
N LYS A 155 46.78 -21.58 -15.69
CA LYS A 155 47.89 -22.38 -15.15
C LYS A 155 48.31 -21.96 -13.74
N LYS A 156 48.01 -20.73 -13.34
CA LYS A 156 48.33 -20.18 -12.01
C LYS A 156 47.09 -20.29 -11.13
N GLY A 157 47.14 -21.13 -10.11
CA GLY A 157 46.10 -21.23 -9.09
C GLY A 157 46.07 -19.95 -8.24
N GLY A 158 45.62 -18.83 -8.81
CA GLY A 158 45.90 -17.47 -8.35
C GLY A 158 45.76 -17.24 -6.84
N LEU A 159 44.60 -17.58 -6.26
CA LEU A 159 44.34 -17.39 -4.83
C LEU A 159 45.01 -18.44 -3.94
N LEU A 160 45.09 -19.71 -4.38
CA LEU A 160 45.71 -20.79 -3.61
C LEU A 160 47.23 -20.64 -3.55
N GLU A 161 47.85 -20.33 -4.69
CA GLU A 161 49.28 -20.09 -4.82
C GLU A 161 49.68 -18.81 -4.07
N PHE A 162 48.86 -17.75 -4.17
CA PHE A 162 49.07 -16.53 -3.38
C PHE A 162 48.96 -16.81 -1.88
N ALA A 163 47.90 -17.49 -1.44
CA ALA A 163 47.72 -17.88 -0.05
C ALA A 163 48.91 -18.71 0.42
N GLN A 164 49.40 -19.69 -0.35
CA GLN A 164 50.57 -20.49 0.00
C GLN A 164 51.88 -19.67 0.07
N LYS A 165 52.09 -18.73 -0.88
CA LYS A 165 53.27 -17.85 -0.90
C LYS A 165 53.31 -16.86 0.26
N ARG A 166 52.16 -16.30 0.65
CA ARG A 166 52.06 -15.34 1.77
C ARG A 166 51.84 -16.02 3.12
N ALA A 167 51.25 -17.21 3.16
CA ALA A 167 50.98 -17.98 4.37
C ALA A 167 52.12 -18.92 4.76
N SER A 168 53.30 -18.88 4.14
CA SER A 168 54.44 -19.70 4.58
C SER A 168 54.79 -19.51 6.07
N ASP A 169 54.53 -18.32 6.64
CA ASP A 169 54.65 -18.04 8.08
C ASP A 169 53.45 -18.53 8.93
N MET A 170 52.31 -18.81 8.30
CA MET A 170 51.03 -19.14 8.96
C MET A 170 50.69 -20.64 8.87
N LEU A 171 51.15 -21.33 7.82
CA LEU A 171 51.07 -22.78 7.62
C LEU A 171 51.76 -23.55 8.75
N GLN A 172 52.74 -22.93 9.43
CA GLN A 172 53.38 -23.50 10.62
C GLN A 172 52.43 -23.66 11.83
N LYS A 173 51.18 -23.15 11.75
CA LYS A 173 50.18 -23.18 12.82
C LYS A 173 48.96 -24.08 12.54
N GLY A 174 49.05 -25.00 11.57
CA GLY A 174 47.98 -25.99 11.35
C GLY A 174 46.80 -25.49 10.51
N VAL A 175 47.06 -24.61 9.55
CA VAL A 175 46.04 -24.16 8.58
C VAL A 175 46.27 -24.86 7.25
N THR A 176 45.25 -25.50 6.68
CA THR A 176 45.27 -26.11 5.34
C THR A 176 44.35 -25.35 4.40
N PHE A 177 44.77 -25.13 3.15
CA PHE A 177 43.94 -24.49 2.13
C PHE A 177 43.41 -25.53 1.14
N SER A 178 42.12 -25.47 0.86
CA SER A 178 41.47 -26.27 -0.18
C SER A 178 40.66 -25.38 -1.11
N VAL A 179 40.34 -25.92 -2.28
CA VAL A 179 39.55 -25.22 -3.29
C VAL A 179 38.12 -25.75 -3.23
N GLY A 180 37.17 -24.85 -3.08
CA GLY A 180 35.74 -25.13 -2.99
C GLY A 180 35.13 -25.63 -4.30
N MET A 181 33.84 -25.95 -4.24
CA MET A 181 33.06 -26.33 -5.42
C MET A 181 32.91 -25.14 -6.39
N PRO A 182 32.69 -25.39 -7.71
CA PRO A 182 32.52 -24.32 -8.69
C PRO A 182 31.39 -23.31 -8.39
N ALA A 183 30.37 -23.72 -7.61
CA ALA A 183 29.26 -22.87 -7.20
C ALA A 183 29.50 -22.11 -5.88
N GLN A 184 30.62 -22.35 -5.21
CA GLN A 184 30.91 -21.75 -3.91
C GLN A 184 31.47 -20.33 -4.10
N THR A 185 30.69 -19.35 -3.64
CA THR A 185 31.10 -17.94 -3.58
C THR A 185 31.60 -17.57 -2.18
N GLY A 186 32.63 -16.73 -2.11
CA GLY A 186 33.25 -16.33 -0.84
C GLY A 186 34.18 -17.38 -0.22
N ILE A 187 34.62 -17.14 1.01
CA ILE A 187 35.64 -17.94 1.71
C ILE A 187 34.98 -18.78 2.80
N GLY A 188 35.17 -20.10 2.79
CA GLY A 188 34.73 -21.01 3.84
C GLY A 188 35.83 -21.32 4.85
N PHE A 189 35.45 -21.55 6.09
CA PHE A 189 36.33 -21.99 7.17
C PHE A 189 35.71 -23.20 7.83
N ARG A 190 36.45 -24.31 7.89
CA ARG A 190 36.02 -25.56 8.50
C ARG A 190 37.04 -26.02 9.52
N LEU A 191 36.57 -26.49 10.66
CA LEU A 191 37.43 -27.19 11.62
C LEU A 191 37.39 -28.67 11.28
N LYS A 192 38.54 -29.34 11.10
CA LYS A 192 38.51 -30.77 10.71
C LYS A 192 37.94 -31.69 11.79
N ASP A 193 38.08 -31.29 13.06
CA ASP A 193 37.69 -32.10 14.22
C ASP A 193 36.30 -31.73 14.79
N LYS A 194 35.64 -30.70 14.22
CA LYS A 194 34.33 -30.22 14.67
C LYS A 194 33.44 -29.92 13.47
N ASP A 195 32.14 -30.18 13.61
CA ASP A 195 31.15 -29.85 12.58
C ASP A 195 30.81 -28.34 12.58
N ILE A 196 31.85 -27.50 12.61
CA ILE A 196 31.76 -26.05 12.60
C ILE A 196 32.26 -25.57 11.24
N GLU A 197 31.35 -25.00 10.47
CA GLU A 197 31.63 -24.33 9.20
C GLU A 197 31.19 -22.87 9.28
N VAL A 198 32.10 -21.97 8.96
CA VAL A 198 31.83 -20.53 8.87
C VAL A 198 32.09 -20.11 7.43
N SER A 199 31.07 -19.61 6.74
CA SER A 199 31.20 -19.07 5.40
C SER A 199 31.14 -17.54 5.42
N LEU A 200 32.14 -16.93 4.80
CA LEU A 200 32.20 -15.51 4.46
C LEU A 200 31.81 -15.37 3.00
N SER A 201 30.51 -15.51 2.72
CA SER A 201 29.92 -15.26 1.40
C SER A 201 29.46 -13.81 1.23
N GLU A 202 29.20 -13.40 -0.01
CA GLU A 202 28.66 -12.07 -0.35
C GLU A 202 27.34 -11.81 0.39
N GLU A 203 26.47 -12.81 0.43
CA GLU A 203 25.17 -12.77 1.08
C GLU A 203 25.32 -12.66 2.60
N ALA A 204 26.26 -13.42 3.20
CA ALA A 204 26.51 -13.38 4.64
C ALA A 204 27.04 -12.01 5.08
N VAL A 205 27.99 -11.44 4.34
CA VAL A 205 28.56 -10.10 4.62
C VAL A 205 27.50 -9.02 4.43
N ALA A 206 26.73 -9.07 3.34
CA ALA A 206 25.64 -8.13 3.10
C ALA A 206 24.58 -8.20 4.21
N ALA A 207 24.18 -9.39 4.64
CA ALA A 207 23.21 -9.58 5.71
C ALA A 207 23.69 -8.97 7.04
N VAL A 208 24.96 -9.16 7.42
CA VAL A 208 25.54 -8.56 8.62
C VAL A 208 25.55 -7.04 8.53
N LEU A 209 26.01 -6.47 7.40
CA LEU A 209 26.00 -5.02 7.19
C LEU A 209 24.59 -4.45 7.26
N LEU A 210 23.62 -5.09 6.61
CA LEU A 210 22.22 -4.66 6.64
C LEU A 210 21.63 -4.71 8.04
N LYS A 211 21.94 -5.74 8.83
CA LYS A 211 21.52 -5.83 10.25
C LYS A 211 21.99 -4.62 11.08
N HIS A 212 23.13 -4.02 10.73
CA HIS A 212 23.65 -2.83 11.41
C HIS A 212 23.21 -1.51 10.79
N LEU A 213 23.05 -1.45 9.45
CA LEU A 213 22.77 -0.21 8.73
C LEU A 213 21.27 0.08 8.58
N GLN A 214 20.43 -0.95 8.39
CA GLN A 214 18.99 -0.77 8.21
C GLN A 214 18.31 -0.03 9.38
N PRO A 215 18.62 -0.31 10.67
CA PRO A 215 18.02 0.44 11.77
C PRO A 215 18.34 1.93 11.72
N ARG A 216 19.59 2.28 11.36
CA ARG A 216 20.02 3.68 11.22
C ARG A 216 19.35 4.35 10.03
N PHE A 217 19.27 3.67 8.89
CA PHE A 217 18.59 4.18 7.71
C PHE A 217 17.10 4.43 7.96
N ARG A 218 16.41 3.50 8.64
CA ARG A 218 15.02 3.70 9.08
C ARG A 218 14.88 4.92 9.99
N ALA A 219 15.77 5.08 10.97
CA ALA A 219 15.73 6.21 11.89
C ALA A 219 15.97 7.56 11.18
N MET A 220 16.79 7.58 10.11
CA MET A 220 16.94 8.76 9.24
C MET A 220 15.66 9.05 8.45
N LEU A 221 15.01 8.03 7.86
CA LEU A 221 13.72 8.20 7.15
C LEU A 221 12.59 8.67 8.07
N GLU A 222 12.64 8.29 9.34
CA GLU A 222 11.67 8.70 10.36
C GLU A 222 11.98 10.07 10.98
N GLY A 223 13.10 10.70 10.59
CA GLY A 223 13.52 12.00 11.12
C GLY A 223 13.93 11.96 12.60
N ILE A 224 14.20 10.77 13.14
CA ILE A 224 14.61 10.56 14.54
C ILE A 224 16.10 10.91 14.72
N VAL A 225 16.88 10.82 13.64
CA VAL A 225 18.31 11.17 13.61
C VAL A 225 18.46 12.47 12.80
N LYS A 226 18.99 13.52 13.45
CA LYS A 226 19.43 14.77 12.81
C LYS A 226 20.88 14.70 12.39
#